data_AF-A0A4R7FVH0-F1
#
_entry.id   AF-A0A4R7FVH0-F1
#
_cell.length_a   1.000
_cell.length_b   1.000
_cell.length_c   1.000
_cell.angle_alpha   90.00
_cell.angle_beta   90.00
_cell.angle_gamma   90.00
#
_symmetry.space_group_name_H-M   'P 1'
#
loop_
_entity.id
_entity.type
_entity.pdbx_description
1 polymer ?
#
loop_
_entity_poly.entity_id
_entity_poly.type
_entity_poly.pdbx_seq_one_letter_code
_entity_poly.pdbx_strand_id
1 'polypeptide(L)'
;MTRLPNQLEAMKGIAAGWPMVIAATVLTFCLVVAAGPALSLGIILALAAVLTLLRLPAVALYATMILAFTAFPSAVPTNFSVSSISFAAYEPTLLVATFWAVATLRPPQRKAVLRSGLLLFAILALGVSVGLLSNNPLGEIVTDVRPLVWLICAVITSGLVFGSAKADRAMRLIPWILWFSASMMVLSSATGLPLEGRSEQATLYTSGTSSEATRLLTQTNFLAVAVICIVVALLIGRHAKLSVATLSYLFPAILIVTLGFSRNSILAIGVAVLFAIIASRSVKAFATAMALAATLVCGGLLLNAAAPSLEQTSAGQWVNVQVEGFQNRVLTGLDPTVQSRDGSTQFRETAEGVFLRPAIADSPGVGHGFGYAYKAAHGPPGSFTAERAPYYAHNYYLWLLVKTGAVGLILFVVVCIFPVVRSLDRPPAKQLVLAATVAGLMAASFVAPIANGRPTSTLLGLLVGALIAANVVRSFQTKEPLEDPVDRQATSRSV
;
A
#
# COMPACT_ATOMS: atom_id res chain seq x y z
N MET A 1 3.77 -52.13 -1.12
CA MET A 1 4.74 -52.33 -0.01
C MET A 1 6.07 -51.78 -0.50
N THR A 2 6.79 -50.83 0.10
CA THR A 2 6.76 -50.13 1.38
C THR A 2 7.66 -48.89 1.18
N ARG A 3 7.15 -47.67 1.37
CA ARG A 3 7.97 -46.48 1.64
C ARG A 3 7.27 -45.62 2.68
N LEU A 4 7.46 -46.01 3.94
CA LEU A 4 7.10 -45.26 5.14
C LEU A 4 8.35 -44.94 6.02
N PRO A 5 9.45 -44.31 5.54
CA PRO A 5 10.49 -43.83 6.48
C PRO A 5 10.36 -42.34 6.87
N ASN A 6 9.58 -41.51 6.17
CA ASN A 6 9.67 -40.05 6.36
C ASN A 6 8.82 -39.46 7.51
N GLN A 7 8.01 -40.25 8.21
CA GLN A 7 7.20 -39.76 9.33
C GLN A 7 7.99 -39.68 10.65
N LEU A 8 8.96 -40.57 10.86
CA LEU A 8 9.73 -40.65 12.11
C LEU A 8 10.79 -39.54 12.26
N GLU A 9 11.38 -39.06 11.16
CA GLU A 9 12.28 -37.90 11.22
C GLU A 9 11.54 -36.58 11.44
N ALA A 10 10.32 -36.44 10.90
CA ALA A 10 9.46 -35.29 11.17
C ALA A 10 9.07 -35.20 12.66
N MET A 11 8.97 -36.34 13.36
CA MET A 11 8.67 -36.37 14.79
C MET A 11 9.87 -36.04 15.69
N LYS A 12 11.11 -36.36 15.27
CA LYS A 12 12.33 -36.01 16.03
C LYS A 12 12.58 -34.50 16.08
N GLY A 13 12.22 -33.76 15.02
CA GLY A 13 12.27 -32.29 15.01
C GLY A 13 11.28 -31.62 15.98
N ILE A 14 10.18 -32.29 16.33
CA ILE A 14 9.17 -31.78 17.26
C ILE A 14 9.65 -31.88 18.72
N ALA A 15 10.44 -32.91 19.06
CA ALA A 15 10.94 -33.15 20.42
C ALA A 15 11.92 -32.05 20.91
N ALA A 16 12.71 -31.45 20.02
CA ALA A 16 13.69 -30.42 20.36
C ALA A 16 13.08 -29.05 20.73
N GLY A 17 11.81 -28.79 20.41
CA GLY A 17 11.13 -27.51 20.68
C GLY A 17 10.44 -27.43 22.05
N TRP A 18 10.26 -28.55 22.76
CA TRP A 18 9.49 -28.61 24.00
C TRP A 18 10.08 -27.81 25.17
N PRO A 19 11.40 -27.78 25.41
CA PRO A 19 11.96 -26.99 26.50
C PRO A 19 11.68 -25.49 26.34
N MET A 20 11.71 -25.00 25.10
CA MET A 20 11.43 -23.59 24.77
C MET A 20 9.94 -23.26 24.92
N VAL A 21 9.04 -24.18 24.56
CA VAL A 21 7.60 -24.03 24.77
C VAL A 21 7.25 -24.05 26.26
N ILE A 22 7.87 -24.93 27.05
CA ILE A 22 7.66 -25.01 28.49
C ILE A 22 8.17 -23.74 29.18
N ALA A 23 9.38 -23.27 28.85
CA ALA A 23 9.92 -22.02 29.40
C ALA A 23 9.05 -20.80 29.05
N ALA A 24 8.58 -20.69 27.80
CA ALA A 24 7.67 -19.63 27.37
C ALA A 24 6.32 -19.71 28.10
N THR A 25 5.80 -20.91 28.34
CA THR A 25 4.53 -21.13 29.06
C THR A 25 4.65 -20.74 30.53
N VAL A 26 5.75 -21.12 31.20
CA VAL A 26 6.02 -20.76 32.60
C VAL A 26 6.22 -19.26 32.77
N LEU A 27 6.98 -18.61 31.88
CA LEU A 27 7.19 -17.15 31.91
C LEU A 27 5.87 -16.39 31.68
N THR A 28 5.03 -16.86 30.77
CA THR A 28 3.71 -16.28 30.49
C THR A 28 2.79 -16.45 31.71
N PHE A 29 2.81 -17.62 32.36
CA PHE A 29 2.04 -17.85 33.59
C PHE A 29 2.48 -16.93 34.73
N CYS A 30 3.80 -16.73 34.93
CA CYS A 30 4.31 -15.80 35.93
C CYS A 30 3.93 -14.34 35.63
N LEU A 31 3.96 -13.91 34.36
CA LEU A 31 3.51 -12.58 33.94
C LEU A 31 1.99 -12.38 34.07
N VAL A 32 1.22 -13.44 33.82
CA VAL A 32 -0.24 -13.48 33.96
C VAL A 32 -0.69 -13.32 35.41
N VAL A 33 0.03 -13.97 36.34
CA VAL A 33 -0.25 -13.88 37.78
C VAL A 33 0.13 -12.51 38.35
N ALA A 34 1.18 -11.87 37.83
CA ALA A 34 1.68 -10.59 38.36
C ALA A 34 0.92 -9.34 37.86
N ALA A 35 0.23 -9.41 36.72
CA ALA A 35 -0.19 -8.20 36.01
C ALA A 35 -1.69 -7.89 35.99
N GLY A 36 -2.51 -8.72 36.67
CA GLY A 36 -3.96 -8.60 36.70
C GLY A 36 -4.67 -9.12 35.42
N PRO A 37 -6.01 -9.30 35.46
CA PRO A 37 -6.75 -10.12 34.47
C PRO A 37 -6.74 -9.60 33.02
N ALA A 38 -6.66 -8.28 32.84
CA ALA A 38 -6.67 -7.68 31.50
C ALA A 38 -5.29 -7.73 30.82
N LEU A 39 -4.22 -7.43 31.58
CA LEU A 39 -2.85 -7.50 31.05
C LEU A 39 -2.44 -8.95 30.80
N SER A 40 -2.88 -9.87 31.67
CA SER A 40 -2.62 -11.30 31.52
C SER A 40 -3.28 -11.89 30.28
N LEU A 41 -4.55 -11.55 30.00
CA LEU A 41 -5.21 -11.91 28.75
C LEU A 41 -4.45 -11.36 27.54
N GLY A 42 -3.99 -10.11 27.60
CA GLY A 42 -3.17 -9.48 26.55
C GLY A 42 -1.87 -10.24 26.28
N ILE A 43 -1.14 -10.65 27.33
CA ILE A 43 0.10 -11.42 27.22
C ILE A 43 -0.16 -12.82 26.66
N ILE A 44 -1.22 -13.50 27.11
CA ILE A 44 -1.61 -14.82 26.59
C ILE A 44 -1.95 -14.72 25.09
N LEU A 45 -2.72 -13.72 24.69
CA LEU A 45 -3.07 -13.50 23.28
C LEU A 45 -1.83 -13.17 22.44
N ALA A 46 -0.92 -12.34 22.96
CA ALA A 46 0.34 -12.04 22.30
C ALA A 46 1.22 -13.29 22.14
N LEU A 47 1.35 -14.11 23.17
CA LEU A 47 2.10 -15.36 23.11
C LEU A 47 1.46 -16.35 22.13
N ALA A 48 0.14 -16.53 22.20
CA ALA A 48 -0.61 -17.39 21.29
C ALA A 48 -0.44 -16.94 19.84
N ALA A 49 -0.45 -15.63 19.58
CA ALA A 49 -0.17 -15.06 18.27
C ALA A 49 1.26 -15.38 17.82
N VAL A 50 2.27 -15.15 18.68
CA VAL A 50 3.68 -15.49 18.37
C VAL A 50 3.85 -16.98 18.08
N LEU A 51 3.32 -17.85 18.93
CA LEU A 51 3.37 -19.31 18.75
C LEU A 51 2.67 -19.75 17.46
N THR A 52 1.54 -19.11 17.12
CA THR A 52 0.84 -19.36 15.85
C THR A 52 1.68 -18.91 14.66
N LEU A 53 2.33 -17.75 14.73
CA LEU A 53 3.23 -17.27 13.68
C LEU A 53 4.47 -18.16 13.52
N LEU A 54 4.97 -18.75 14.61
CA LEU A 54 6.08 -19.70 14.55
C LEU A 54 5.66 -21.05 13.96
N ARG A 55 4.46 -21.56 14.28
CA ARG A 55 3.95 -22.84 13.75
C ARG A 55 3.39 -22.75 12.33
N LEU A 56 2.75 -21.63 12.01
CA LEU A 56 2.08 -21.38 10.74
C LEU A 56 2.53 -20.03 10.18
N PRO A 57 3.80 -19.90 9.78
CA PRO A 57 4.35 -18.62 9.33
C PRO A 57 3.66 -18.05 8.09
N ALA A 58 2.96 -18.88 7.30
CA ALA A 58 2.10 -18.43 6.22
C ALA A 58 0.90 -17.57 6.70
N VAL A 59 0.49 -17.66 7.97
CA VAL A 59 -0.56 -16.81 8.57
C VAL A 59 -0.09 -15.37 8.69
N ALA A 60 1.23 -15.14 8.78
CA ALA A 60 1.84 -13.82 8.85
C ALA A 60 1.46 -12.94 7.64
N LEU A 61 1.26 -13.52 6.45
CA LEU A 61 0.73 -12.83 5.26
C LEU A 61 -0.65 -12.22 5.53
N TYR A 62 -1.56 -13.03 6.05
CA TYR A 62 -2.95 -12.60 6.31
C TYR A 62 -3.00 -11.57 7.43
N ALA A 63 -2.24 -11.79 8.49
CA ALA A 63 -2.10 -10.85 9.60
C ALA A 63 -1.55 -9.50 9.10
N THR A 64 -0.52 -9.52 8.24
CA THR A 64 0.02 -8.29 7.63
C THR A 64 -1.06 -7.55 6.86
N MET A 65 -1.83 -8.23 6.00
CA MET A 65 -2.90 -7.60 5.21
C MET A 65 -3.98 -6.95 6.10
N ILE A 66 -4.43 -7.66 7.13
CA ILE A 66 -5.46 -7.16 8.05
C ILE A 66 -4.91 -5.98 8.85
N LEU A 67 -3.75 -6.13 9.49
CA LEU A 67 -3.16 -5.11 10.35
C LEU A 67 -2.71 -3.86 9.59
N ALA A 68 -2.29 -4.00 8.33
CA ALA A 68 -1.83 -2.88 7.52
C ALA A 68 -2.97 -2.11 6.86
N PHE A 69 -4.12 -2.72 6.57
CA PHE A 69 -5.11 -2.10 5.67
C PHE A 69 -6.52 -1.99 6.23
N THR A 70 -6.73 -2.34 7.50
CA THR A 70 -8.03 -2.21 8.16
C THR A 70 -8.13 -0.89 8.93
N ALA A 71 -9.23 -0.17 8.77
CA ALA A 71 -9.54 1.01 9.59
C ALA A 71 -10.10 0.57 10.94
N PHE A 72 -9.21 0.39 11.91
CA PHE A 72 -9.60 0.01 13.26
C PHE A 72 -10.11 1.21 14.08
N PRO A 73 -11.05 1.00 15.02
CA PRO A 73 -11.32 1.95 16.09
C PRO A 73 -10.05 2.26 16.87
N SER A 74 -9.92 3.48 17.40
CA SER A 74 -8.72 3.89 18.16
C SER A 74 -8.48 3.06 19.43
N ALA A 75 -9.51 2.36 19.93
CA ALA A 75 -9.41 1.39 21.02
C ALA A 75 -8.55 0.16 20.67
N VAL A 76 -8.35 -0.14 19.39
CA VAL A 76 -7.49 -1.24 18.94
C VAL A 76 -6.10 -0.67 18.64
N PRO A 77 -5.07 -1.03 19.42
CA PRO A 77 -3.73 -0.51 19.21
C PRO A 77 -3.17 -1.04 17.89
N THR A 78 -3.02 -0.16 16.90
CA THR A 78 -2.31 -0.49 15.65
C THR A 78 -0.83 -0.13 15.69
N ASN A 79 -0.44 0.63 16.72
CA ASN A 79 0.92 1.02 16.99
C ASN A 79 1.28 0.66 18.45
N PHE A 80 2.51 0.23 18.67
CA PHE A 80 3.08 -0.03 19.99
C PHE A 80 4.45 0.63 20.08
N SER A 81 4.76 1.27 21.20
CA SER A 81 6.02 1.97 21.37
C SER A 81 6.95 1.18 22.28
N VAL A 82 8.21 1.01 21.85
CA VAL A 82 9.29 0.48 22.68
C VAL A 82 10.30 1.62 22.83
N SER A 83 10.38 2.20 24.03
CA SER A 83 11.09 3.46 24.27
C SER A 83 10.54 4.59 23.38
N SER A 84 11.40 5.37 22.72
CA SER A 84 11.04 6.47 21.83
C SER A 84 10.63 6.04 20.41
N ILE A 85 10.60 4.73 20.11
CA ILE A 85 10.31 4.21 18.76
C ILE A 85 8.94 3.54 18.74
N SER A 86 8.04 4.06 17.90
CA SER A 86 6.71 3.50 17.66
C SER A 86 6.71 2.50 16.51
N PHE A 87 6.19 1.29 16.70
CA PHE A 87 6.06 0.21 15.71
C PHE A 87 4.62 -0.06 15.35
N ALA A 88 4.35 -0.26 14.06
CA ALA A 88 3.03 -0.63 13.59
C ALA A 88 2.88 -2.13 13.71
N ALA A 89 1.69 -2.59 14.10
CA ALA A 89 1.38 -3.99 14.33
C ALA A 89 1.66 -4.89 13.11
N TYR A 90 1.53 -4.34 11.89
CA TYR A 90 1.83 -5.09 10.67
C TYR A 90 3.33 -5.32 10.41
N GLU A 91 4.23 -4.56 11.04
CA GLU A 91 5.66 -4.60 10.71
C GLU A 91 6.32 -5.93 11.10
N PRO A 92 6.13 -6.46 12.34
CA PRO A 92 6.68 -7.77 12.71
C PRO A 92 6.08 -8.90 11.87
N THR A 93 4.78 -8.82 11.55
CA THR A 93 4.11 -9.84 10.75
C THR A 93 4.60 -9.85 9.30
N LEU A 94 4.90 -8.68 8.73
CA LEU A 94 5.52 -8.56 7.40
C LEU A 94 6.94 -9.15 7.39
N LEU A 95 7.74 -8.90 8.43
CA LEU A 95 9.08 -9.49 8.57
C LEU A 95 9.02 -11.02 8.61
N VAL A 96 8.15 -11.58 9.46
CA VAL A 96 7.96 -13.04 9.55
C VAL A 96 7.50 -13.61 8.21
N ALA A 97 6.55 -12.96 7.53
CA ALA A 97 6.08 -13.36 6.20
C ALA A 97 7.22 -13.34 5.17
N THR A 98 8.09 -12.33 5.22
CA THR A 98 9.25 -12.18 4.32
C THR A 98 10.26 -13.30 4.55
N PHE A 99 10.69 -13.53 5.79
CA PHE A 99 11.65 -14.58 6.11
C PHE A 99 11.13 -15.95 5.72
N TRP A 100 9.86 -16.23 6.03
CA TRP A 100 9.21 -17.47 5.63
C TRP A 100 9.16 -17.64 4.10
N ALA A 101 8.76 -16.60 3.36
CA ALA A 101 8.69 -16.65 1.90
C ALA A 101 10.08 -16.92 1.29
N VAL A 102 11.12 -16.23 1.77
CA VAL A 102 12.51 -16.41 1.31
C VAL A 102 13.05 -17.79 1.65
N ALA A 103 12.77 -18.28 2.87
CA ALA A 103 13.27 -19.56 3.35
C ALA A 103 12.60 -20.76 2.66
N THR A 104 11.29 -20.71 2.46
CA THR A 104 10.51 -21.89 2.05
C THR A 104 10.10 -21.91 0.58
N LEU A 105 9.91 -20.74 -0.06
CA LEU A 105 9.39 -20.69 -1.43
C LEU A 105 10.52 -20.70 -2.45
N ARG A 106 10.33 -21.49 -3.52
CA ARG A 106 11.27 -21.60 -4.64
C ARG A 106 10.56 -21.42 -5.99
N PRO A 107 9.80 -20.34 -6.20
CA PRO A 107 9.07 -20.15 -7.44
C PRO A 107 10.01 -19.74 -8.59
N PRO A 108 9.62 -19.92 -9.86
CA PRO A 108 10.46 -19.56 -11.02
C PRO A 108 10.92 -18.10 -11.01
N GLN A 109 10.09 -17.18 -10.52
CA GLN A 109 10.40 -15.75 -10.44
C GLN A 109 11.37 -15.35 -9.32
N ARG A 110 11.80 -16.29 -8.45
CA ARG A 110 12.60 -15.98 -7.25
C ARG A 110 13.83 -15.13 -7.55
N LYS A 111 14.58 -15.46 -8.61
CA LYS A 111 15.80 -14.72 -8.98
C LYS A 111 15.50 -13.26 -9.32
N ALA A 112 14.44 -12.98 -10.09
CA ALA A 112 14.08 -11.62 -10.49
C ALA A 112 13.60 -10.79 -9.29
N VAL A 113 12.78 -11.39 -8.42
CA VAL A 113 12.27 -10.74 -7.21
C VAL A 113 13.41 -10.42 -6.23
N LEU A 114 14.31 -11.37 -5.97
CA LEU A 114 15.45 -11.13 -5.07
C LEU A 114 16.45 -10.11 -5.64
N ARG A 115 16.69 -10.10 -6.96
CA ARG A 115 17.49 -9.06 -7.61
C ARG A 115 16.87 -7.68 -7.42
N SER A 116 15.56 -7.57 -7.59
CA SER A 116 14.85 -6.30 -7.39
C SER A 116 14.90 -5.84 -5.93
N GLY A 117 14.75 -6.76 -4.98
CA GLY A 117 14.95 -6.50 -3.56
C GLY A 117 16.38 -6.04 -3.23
N LEU A 118 17.39 -6.65 -3.85
CA LEU A 118 18.80 -6.25 -3.70
C LEU A 118 19.06 -4.85 -4.25
N LEU A 119 18.49 -4.48 -5.40
CA LEU A 119 18.63 -3.13 -5.96
C LEU A 119 18.00 -2.07 -5.04
N LEU A 120 16.82 -2.33 -4.48
CA LEU A 120 16.22 -1.45 -3.49
C LEU A 120 17.03 -1.40 -2.19
N PHE A 121 17.60 -2.52 -1.75
CA PHE A 121 18.51 -2.56 -0.62
C PHE A 121 19.79 -1.75 -0.88
N ALA A 122 20.29 -1.70 -2.12
CA ALA A 122 21.41 -0.84 -2.47
C ALA A 122 21.09 0.66 -2.29
N ILE A 123 19.86 1.09 -2.56
CA ILE A 123 19.39 2.45 -2.25
C ILE A 123 19.46 2.70 -0.74
N LEU A 124 19.02 1.72 0.07
CA LEU A 124 19.09 1.81 1.53
C LEU A 124 20.54 1.94 2.02
N ALA A 125 21.41 1.03 1.57
CA ALA A 125 22.81 1.02 1.94
C ALA A 125 23.50 2.34 1.55
N LEU A 126 23.22 2.85 0.35
CA LEU A 126 23.73 4.15 -0.11
C LEU A 126 23.26 5.29 0.81
N GLY A 127 21.95 5.44 0.99
CA GLY A 127 21.39 6.54 1.78
C GLY A 127 21.82 6.51 3.25
N VAL A 128 21.90 5.33 3.86
CA VAL A 128 22.42 5.18 5.24
C VAL A 128 23.89 5.53 5.31
N SER A 129 24.71 5.00 4.39
CA SER A 129 26.16 5.25 4.42
C SER A 129 26.46 6.74 4.25
N VAL A 130 25.84 7.39 3.27
CA VAL A 130 26.01 8.84 3.07
C VAL A 130 25.48 9.62 4.27
N GLY A 131 24.35 9.22 4.86
CA GLY A 131 23.79 9.89 6.03
C GLY A 131 24.69 9.81 7.26
N LEU A 132 25.27 8.63 7.53
CA LEU A 132 26.24 8.43 8.61
C LEU A 132 27.52 9.22 8.36
N LEU A 133 28.08 9.19 7.14
CA LEU A 133 29.28 9.93 6.77
C LEU A 133 29.07 11.46 6.85
N SER A 134 27.83 11.92 6.64
CA SER A 134 27.45 13.34 6.74
C SER A 134 27.04 13.75 8.15
N ASN A 135 27.17 12.86 9.14
CA ASN A 135 26.74 13.07 10.54
C ASN A 135 25.27 13.46 10.70
N ASN A 136 24.39 12.94 9.82
CA ASN A 136 22.96 13.15 9.97
C ASN A 136 22.45 12.44 11.25
N PRO A 137 21.42 12.97 11.93
CA PRO A 137 20.91 12.37 13.16
C PRO A 137 20.41 10.93 12.95
N LEU A 138 20.89 10.00 13.79
CA LEU A 138 20.53 8.57 13.70
C LEU A 138 19.02 8.32 13.76
N GLY A 139 18.29 9.05 14.61
CA GLY A 139 16.84 8.93 14.71
C GLY A 139 16.11 9.28 13.41
N GLU A 140 16.64 10.25 12.67
CA GLU A 140 16.08 10.69 11.38
C GLU A 140 16.50 9.77 10.24
N ILE A 141 17.72 9.22 10.28
CA ILE A 141 18.13 8.12 9.39
C ILE A 141 17.16 6.94 9.54
N VAL A 142 16.88 6.50 10.76
CA VAL A 142 15.96 5.38 11.02
C VAL A 142 14.55 5.70 10.54
N THR A 143 14.08 6.94 10.75
CA THR A 143 12.79 7.40 10.25
C THR A 143 12.69 7.28 8.72
N ASP A 144 13.69 7.74 7.99
CA ASP A 144 13.72 7.71 6.52
C ASP A 144 13.87 6.28 5.96
N VAL A 145 14.69 5.45 6.61
CA VAL A 145 14.98 4.07 6.15
C VAL A 145 13.80 3.14 6.30
N ARG A 146 13.05 3.30 7.40
CA ARG A 146 12.10 2.28 7.84
C ARG A 146 10.96 2.00 6.86
N PRO A 147 10.26 3.00 6.27
CA PRO A 147 9.24 2.73 5.25
C PRO A 147 9.81 1.99 4.03
N LEU A 148 11.04 2.30 3.64
CA LEU A 148 11.71 1.65 2.51
C LEU A 148 12.08 0.19 2.81
N VAL A 149 12.42 -0.15 4.06
CA VAL A 149 12.57 -1.54 4.51
C VAL A 149 11.26 -2.31 4.31
N TRP A 150 10.12 -1.71 4.69
CA TRP A 150 8.81 -2.34 4.50
C TRP A 150 8.42 -2.49 3.04
N LEU A 151 8.76 -1.51 2.20
CA LEU A 151 8.62 -1.63 0.76
C LEU A 151 9.40 -2.83 0.22
N ILE A 152 10.67 -3.00 0.62
CA ILE A 152 11.51 -4.14 0.19
C ILE A 152 10.94 -5.48 0.65
N CYS A 153 10.58 -5.59 1.94
CA CYS A 153 9.97 -6.78 2.50
C CYS A 153 8.68 -7.15 1.75
N ALA A 154 7.85 -6.16 1.43
CA ALA A 154 6.62 -6.36 0.68
C ALA A 154 6.87 -6.78 -0.78
N VAL A 155 7.85 -6.18 -1.48
CA VAL A 155 8.27 -6.59 -2.83
C VAL A 155 8.70 -8.05 -2.85
N ILE A 156 9.55 -8.44 -1.89
CA ILE A 156 10.05 -9.82 -1.80
C ILE A 156 8.90 -10.77 -1.49
N THR A 157 8.09 -10.46 -0.48
CA THR A 157 7.00 -11.33 -0.01
C THR A 157 5.96 -11.56 -1.10
N SER A 158 5.40 -10.49 -1.69
CA SER A 158 4.36 -10.65 -2.70
C SER A 158 4.89 -11.30 -3.97
N GLY A 159 6.10 -10.96 -4.41
CA GLY A 159 6.71 -11.53 -5.61
C GLY A 159 6.96 -13.03 -5.49
N LEU A 160 7.39 -13.51 -4.32
CA LEU A 160 7.61 -14.93 -4.06
C LEU A 160 6.32 -15.72 -3.87
N VAL A 161 5.27 -15.09 -3.33
CA VAL A 161 3.99 -15.75 -3.06
C VAL A 161 3.06 -15.70 -4.28
N PHE A 162 3.32 -14.81 -5.23
CA PHE A 162 2.51 -14.63 -6.44
C PHE A 162 2.25 -15.94 -7.19
N GLY A 163 0.98 -16.16 -7.53
CA GLY A 163 0.52 -17.38 -8.23
C GLY A 163 0.32 -18.60 -7.34
N SER A 164 0.57 -18.51 -6.02
CA SER A 164 0.29 -19.60 -5.08
C SER A 164 -1.13 -19.52 -4.51
N ALA A 165 -1.66 -20.66 -4.05
CA ALA A 165 -2.94 -20.72 -3.34
C ALA A 165 -3.01 -19.82 -2.09
N LYS A 166 -1.85 -19.48 -1.50
CA LYS A 166 -1.77 -18.56 -0.35
C LYS A 166 -2.00 -17.11 -0.78
N ALA A 167 -1.49 -16.72 -1.96
CA ALA A 167 -1.81 -15.41 -2.55
C ALA A 167 -3.32 -15.30 -2.79
N ASP A 168 -3.93 -16.33 -3.38
CA ASP A 168 -5.36 -16.32 -3.68
C ASP A 168 -6.22 -16.19 -2.42
N ARG A 169 -5.82 -16.86 -1.32
CA ARG A 169 -6.47 -16.70 -0.02
C ARG A 169 -6.30 -15.29 0.54
N ALA A 170 -5.11 -14.69 0.42
CA ALA A 170 -4.87 -13.33 0.87
C ALA A 170 -5.74 -12.31 0.10
N MET A 171 -5.91 -12.51 -1.22
CA MET A 171 -6.78 -11.67 -2.04
C MET A 171 -8.25 -11.75 -1.62
N ARG A 172 -8.72 -12.91 -1.14
CA ARG A 172 -10.09 -13.08 -0.62
C ARG A 172 -10.35 -12.31 0.68
N LEU A 173 -9.30 -11.83 1.37
CA LEU A 173 -9.47 -10.98 2.56
C LEU A 173 -9.79 -9.53 2.19
N ILE A 174 -9.46 -9.08 0.97
CA ILE A 174 -9.63 -7.67 0.58
C ILE A 174 -11.09 -7.20 0.70
N PRO A 175 -12.12 -7.92 0.22
CA PRO A 175 -13.51 -7.51 0.42
C PRO A 175 -13.87 -7.34 1.90
N TRP A 176 -13.42 -8.27 2.75
CA TRP A 176 -13.68 -8.21 4.19
C TRP A 176 -13.05 -6.97 4.83
N ILE A 177 -11.78 -6.70 4.50
CA ILE A 177 -11.05 -5.51 4.97
C ILE A 177 -11.77 -4.23 4.52
N LEU A 178 -12.17 -4.15 3.25
CA LEU A 178 -12.83 -2.98 2.70
C LEU A 178 -14.21 -2.76 3.32
N TRP A 179 -15.05 -3.79 3.42
CA TRP A 179 -16.37 -3.66 4.02
C TRP A 179 -16.31 -3.31 5.48
N PHE A 180 -15.45 -3.96 6.26
CA PHE A 180 -15.24 -3.58 7.66
C PHE A 180 -14.80 -2.12 7.77
N SER A 181 -13.80 -1.72 6.98
CA SER A 181 -13.25 -0.36 7.04
C SER A 181 -14.25 0.70 6.59
N ALA A 182 -15.01 0.43 5.53
CA ALA A 182 -16.07 1.30 5.04
C ALA A 182 -17.16 1.49 6.10
N SER A 183 -17.60 0.42 6.75
CA SER A 183 -18.56 0.48 7.86
C SER A 183 -18.03 1.28 9.05
N MET A 184 -16.75 1.08 9.42
CA MET A 184 -16.12 1.86 10.50
C MET A 184 -16.01 3.34 10.15
N MET A 185 -15.66 3.69 8.90
CA MET A 185 -15.59 5.09 8.45
C MET A 185 -16.97 5.77 8.42
N VAL A 186 -18.02 5.07 7.96
CA VAL A 186 -19.39 5.58 8.03
C VAL A 186 -19.80 5.80 9.48
N LEU A 187 -19.57 4.80 10.35
CA LEU A 187 -19.90 4.90 11.77
C LEU A 187 -19.15 6.07 12.43
N SER A 188 -17.85 6.20 12.17
CA SER A 188 -17.02 7.31 12.65
C SER A 188 -17.52 8.67 12.19
N SER A 189 -17.86 8.80 10.91
CA SER A 189 -18.39 10.05 10.36
C SER A 189 -19.77 10.39 10.93
N ALA A 190 -20.60 9.39 11.24
CA ALA A 190 -21.96 9.60 11.74
C ALA A 190 -22.03 9.83 13.26
N THR A 191 -21.16 9.17 14.04
CA THR A 191 -21.24 9.18 15.52
C THR A 191 -20.07 9.87 16.20
N GLY A 192 -19.04 10.25 15.45
CA GLY A 192 -17.79 10.75 16.01
C GLY A 192 -16.90 9.67 16.62
N LEU A 193 -17.18 8.37 16.36
CA LEU A 193 -16.33 7.27 16.84
C LEU A 193 -14.89 7.49 16.38
N PRO A 194 -13.90 7.60 17.29
CA PRO A 194 -12.52 7.81 16.90
C PRO A 194 -11.97 6.56 16.20
N LEU A 195 -11.45 6.75 14.99
CA LEU A 195 -10.71 5.73 14.26
C LEU A 195 -9.22 6.01 14.35
N GLU A 196 -8.44 4.95 14.23
CA GLU A 196 -7.01 5.10 14.09
C GLU A 196 -6.64 5.73 12.74
N GLY A 197 -5.78 6.75 12.79
CA GLY A 197 -5.45 7.60 11.66
C GLY A 197 -5.62 9.08 11.99
N ARG A 198 -5.98 9.89 10.98
CA ARG A 198 -6.21 11.33 11.15
C ARG A 198 -7.66 11.67 10.83
N SER A 199 -8.29 12.40 11.74
CA SER A 199 -9.58 13.06 11.54
C SER A 199 -9.31 14.56 11.39
N GLU A 200 -9.75 15.15 10.27
CA GLU A 200 -9.55 16.56 9.96
C GLU A 200 -10.87 17.16 9.48
N GLN A 201 -11.08 18.47 9.65
CA GLN A 201 -12.19 19.13 8.95
C GLN A 201 -11.95 19.08 7.43
N ALA A 202 -12.99 18.82 6.66
CA ALA A 202 -12.91 18.76 5.20
C ALA A 202 -12.88 20.15 4.53
N THR A 203 -12.34 21.17 5.20
CA THR A 203 -12.15 22.52 4.63
C THR A 203 -10.85 22.63 3.84
N LEU A 204 -10.82 23.54 2.87
CA LEU A 204 -9.57 24.05 2.32
C LEU A 204 -8.99 25.09 3.29
N TYR A 205 -7.66 25.22 3.35
CA TYR A 205 -6.98 26.21 4.20
C TYR A 205 -7.15 27.66 3.71
N THR A 206 -8.07 27.90 2.78
CA THR A 206 -8.35 29.18 2.12
C THR A 206 -9.47 29.98 2.76
N SER A 207 -10.28 29.35 3.60
CA SER A 207 -11.60 29.85 3.96
C SER A 207 -11.75 29.77 5.48
N GLY A 208 -11.98 30.91 6.13
CA GLY A 208 -12.38 30.98 7.54
C GLY A 208 -13.76 30.36 7.84
N THR A 209 -14.34 29.68 6.85
CA THR A 209 -15.56 28.89 6.94
C THR A 209 -15.22 27.48 7.42
N SER A 210 -15.80 27.06 8.55
CA SER A 210 -15.75 25.68 9.02
C SER A 210 -16.63 24.78 8.14
N SER A 211 -16.09 23.64 7.70
CA SER A 211 -16.85 22.57 7.04
C SER A 211 -17.29 21.59 8.12
N GLU A 212 -18.57 21.23 8.12
CA GLU A 212 -19.12 20.22 9.01
C GLU A 212 -18.66 18.79 8.63
N ALA A 213 -18.28 18.57 7.37
CA ALA A 213 -17.76 17.28 6.94
C ALA A 213 -16.40 16.95 7.57
N THR A 214 -16.27 15.73 8.07
CA THR A 214 -15.04 15.19 8.67
C THR A 214 -14.30 14.31 7.67
N ARG A 215 -13.06 14.68 7.36
CA ARG A 215 -12.14 13.92 6.53
C ARG A 215 -11.48 12.81 7.35
N LEU A 216 -11.69 11.57 6.92
CA LEU A 216 -11.12 10.38 7.56
C LEU A 216 -9.96 9.82 6.74
N LEU A 217 -8.74 10.03 7.22
CA LEU A 217 -7.53 9.45 6.65
C LEU A 217 -7.09 8.25 7.48
N THR A 218 -7.51 7.07 7.05
CA THR A 218 -7.18 5.80 7.70
C THR A 218 -6.16 5.01 6.87
N GLN A 219 -5.66 3.93 7.46
CA GLN A 219 -4.72 3.02 6.80
C GLN A 219 -5.29 2.35 5.54
N THR A 220 -6.63 2.26 5.42
CA THR A 220 -7.31 1.59 4.31
C THR A 220 -7.40 2.44 3.03
N ASN A 221 -7.21 3.77 3.12
CA ASN A 221 -7.52 4.70 2.03
C ASN A 221 -6.77 4.36 0.74
N PHE A 222 -5.46 4.08 0.82
CA PHE A 222 -4.68 3.74 -0.37
C PHE A 222 -4.94 2.31 -0.87
N LEU A 223 -5.32 1.37 -0.01
CA LEU A 223 -5.79 0.05 -0.46
C LEU A 223 -7.08 0.22 -1.29
N ALA A 224 -8.01 1.04 -0.83
CA ALA A 224 -9.24 1.33 -1.57
C ALA A 224 -8.94 1.98 -2.93
N VAL A 225 -8.01 2.96 -3.00
CA VAL A 225 -7.55 3.53 -4.28
C VAL A 225 -6.97 2.45 -5.19
N ALA A 226 -6.11 1.57 -4.67
CA ALA A 226 -5.52 0.48 -5.44
C ALA A 226 -6.60 -0.47 -5.98
N VAL A 227 -7.60 -0.81 -5.16
CA VAL A 227 -8.72 -1.68 -5.58
C VAL A 227 -9.58 -1.03 -6.65
N ILE A 228 -9.86 0.29 -6.55
CA ILE A 228 -10.55 1.01 -7.63
C ILE A 228 -9.72 0.97 -8.92
N CYS A 229 -8.41 1.23 -8.84
CA CYS A 229 -7.52 1.14 -10.01
C CYS A 229 -7.56 -0.26 -10.65
N ILE A 230 -7.52 -1.32 -9.84
CA ILE A 230 -7.61 -2.72 -10.30
C ILE A 230 -8.95 -2.97 -11.00
N VAL A 231 -10.07 -2.64 -10.35
CA VAL A 231 -11.41 -2.91 -10.88
C VAL A 231 -11.66 -2.12 -12.16
N VAL A 232 -11.30 -0.83 -12.18
CA VAL A 232 -11.46 0.02 -13.37
C VAL A 232 -10.59 -0.51 -14.52
N ALA A 233 -9.34 -0.90 -14.25
CA ALA A 233 -8.49 -1.51 -15.28
C ALA A 233 -9.06 -2.84 -15.81
N LEU A 234 -9.67 -3.68 -14.95
CA LEU A 234 -10.35 -4.92 -15.38
C LEU A 234 -11.54 -4.62 -16.31
N LEU A 235 -12.35 -3.62 -15.97
CA LEU A 235 -13.52 -3.23 -16.75
C LEU A 235 -13.10 -2.65 -18.11
N ILE A 236 -12.14 -1.72 -18.12
CA ILE A 236 -11.59 -1.10 -19.34
C ILE A 236 -10.92 -2.15 -20.24
N GLY A 237 -10.11 -3.05 -19.66
CA GLY A 237 -9.50 -4.17 -20.37
C GLY A 237 -10.48 -5.27 -20.78
N ARG A 238 -11.76 -5.15 -20.40
CA ARG A 238 -12.84 -6.14 -20.64
C ARG A 238 -12.51 -7.54 -20.13
N HIS A 239 -11.70 -7.62 -19.08
CA HIS A 239 -11.38 -8.85 -18.37
C HIS A 239 -12.37 -9.16 -17.24
N ALA A 240 -13.27 -8.21 -16.93
CA ALA A 240 -14.40 -8.40 -16.04
C ALA A 240 -15.64 -7.68 -16.57
N LYS A 241 -16.80 -8.08 -16.06
CA LYS A 241 -18.07 -7.36 -16.21
C LYS A 241 -18.46 -6.77 -14.86
N LEU A 242 -19.30 -5.73 -14.89
CA LEU A 242 -19.93 -5.22 -13.68
C LEU A 242 -20.88 -6.29 -13.13
N SER A 243 -20.42 -7.02 -12.12
CA SER A 243 -21.14 -8.12 -11.48
C SER A 243 -21.19 -7.90 -9.97
N VAL A 244 -22.02 -8.64 -9.26
CA VAL A 244 -22.08 -8.63 -7.78
C VAL A 244 -20.69 -8.84 -7.18
N ALA A 245 -19.91 -9.77 -7.74
CA ALA A 245 -18.55 -10.05 -7.30
C ALA A 245 -17.57 -8.89 -7.55
N THR A 246 -17.77 -8.05 -8.57
CA THR A 246 -16.94 -6.86 -8.81
C THR A 246 -17.39 -5.71 -7.92
N LEU A 247 -18.71 -5.55 -7.75
CA LEU A 247 -19.32 -4.54 -6.89
C LEU A 247 -18.96 -4.72 -5.42
N SER A 248 -18.77 -5.96 -4.95
CA SER A 248 -18.35 -6.23 -3.57
C SER A 248 -16.97 -5.67 -3.22
N TYR A 249 -16.12 -5.40 -4.21
CA TYR A 249 -14.84 -4.69 -4.02
C TYR A 249 -15.02 -3.19 -4.29
N LEU A 250 -15.69 -2.85 -5.39
CA LEU A 250 -15.77 -1.47 -5.87
C LEU A 250 -16.55 -0.56 -4.93
N PHE A 251 -17.71 -1.03 -4.43
CA PHE A 251 -18.59 -0.21 -3.60
C PHE A 251 -17.94 0.25 -2.29
N PRO A 252 -17.42 -0.64 -1.41
CA PRO A 252 -16.78 -0.18 -0.18
C PRO A 252 -15.52 0.65 -0.47
N ALA A 253 -14.78 0.35 -1.54
CA ALA A 253 -13.60 1.14 -1.93
C ALA A 253 -13.97 2.57 -2.35
N ILE A 254 -15.04 2.75 -3.13
CA ILE A 254 -15.55 4.09 -3.46
C ILE A 254 -15.95 4.84 -2.19
N LEU A 255 -16.67 4.20 -1.28
CA LEU A 255 -17.10 4.83 -0.02
C LEU A 255 -15.90 5.32 0.81
N ILE A 256 -14.89 4.47 0.98
CA ILE A 256 -13.62 4.82 1.66
C ILE A 256 -12.93 6.00 0.99
N VAL A 257 -12.81 6.00 -0.35
CA VAL A 257 -12.12 7.06 -1.08
C VAL A 257 -12.88 8.38 -1.01
N THR A 258 -14.20 8.34 -1.10
CA THR A 258 -15.07 9.52 -0.96
C THR A 258 -14.94 10.15 0.43
N LEU A 259 -15.07 9.35 1.49
CA LEU A 259 -14.91 9.82 2.89
C LEU A 259 -13.47 10.23 3.24
N GLY A 260 -12.49 9.88 2.39
CA GLY A 260 -11.10 10.31 2.53
C GLY A 260 -10.80 11.71 1.96
N PHE A 261 -11.70 12.27 1.15
CA PHE A 261 -11.59 13.59 0.49
C PHE A 261 -10.19 13.89 -0.08
N SER A 262 -9.64 12.93 -0.83
CA SER A 262 -8.24 12.98 -1.29
C SER A 262 -8.14 13.22 -2.79
N ARG A 263 -7.60 14.39 -3.18
CA ARG A 263 -7.26 14.73 -4.58
C ARG A 263 -6.27 13.75 -5.20
N ASN A 264 -5.36 13.18 -4.39
CA ASN A 264 -4.33 12.26 -4.87
C ASN A 264 -4.94 10.96 -5.42
N SER A 265 -6.12 10.56 -4.92
CA SER A 265 -6.85 9.39 -5.41
C SER A 265 -7.31 9.57 -6.86
N ILE A 266 -7.74 10.78 -7.23
CA ILE A 266 -8.16 11.10 -8.61
C ILE A 266 -6.98 10.96 -9.56
N LEU A 267 -5.82 11.50 -9.20
CA LEU A 267 -4.60 11.37 -10.01
C LEU A 267 -4.22 9.90 -10.22
N ALA A 268 -4.23 9.10 -9.15
CA ALA A 268 -3.92 7.67 -9.25
C ALA A 268 -4.91 6.93 -10.16
N ILE A 269 -6.21 7.14 -9.98
CA ILE A 269 -7.26 6.51 -10.79
C ILE A 269 -7.16 6.96 -12.25
N GLY A 270 -6.96 8.26 -12.50
CA GLY A 270 -6.84 8.82 -13.85
C GLY A 270 -5.66 8.25 -14.62
N VAL A 271 -4.49 8.11 -13.98
CA VAL A 271 -3.32 7.48 -14.60
C VAL A 271 -3.52 5.98 -14.80
N ALA A 272 -4.19 5.29 -13.87
CA ALA A 272 -4.54 3.87 -14.05
C ALA A 272 -5.50 3.66 -15.24
N VAL A 273 -6.50 4.53 -15.41
CA VAL A 273 -7.41 4.55 -16.57
C VAL A 273 -6.63 4.76 -17.86
N LEU A 274 -5.77 5.79 -17.91
CA LEU A 274 -4.96 6.10 -19.08
C LEU A 274 -4.05 4.92 -19.46
N PHE A 275 -3.36 4.35 -18.47
CA PHE A 275 -2.53 3.17 -18.67
C PHE A 275 -3.36 2.00 -19.24
N ALA A 276 -4.54 1.73 -18.68
CA ALA A 276 -5.40 0.64 -19.13
C ALA A 276 -5.88 0.84 -20.57
N ILE A 277 -6.22 2.06 -20.98
CA ILE A 277 -6.59 2.40 -22.35
C ILE A 277 -5.41 2.15 -23.31
N ILE A 278 -4.22 2.68 -22.98
CA ILE A 278 -3.02 2.55 -23.80
C ILE A 278 -2.59 1.09 -23.94
N ALA A 279 -2.53 0.34 -22.83
CA ALA A 279 -2.10 -1.05 -22.82
C ALA A 279 -3.09 -1.99 -23.53
N SER A 280 -4.39 -1.68 -23.49
CA SER A 280 -5.43 -2.47 -24.16
C SER A 280 -5.49 -2.25 -25.68
N ARG A 281 -4.98 -1.12 -26.19
CA ARG A 281 -4.93 -0.76 -27.63
C ARG A 281 -6.25 -0.99 -28.37
N SER A 282 -7.37 -0.61 -27.75
CA SER A 282 -8.71 -0.89 -28.27
C SER A 282 -9.65 0.30 -28.13
N VAL A 283 -10.35 0.67 -29.21
CA VAL A 283 -11.41 1.68 -29.19
C VAL A 283 -12.51 1.30 -28.18
N LYS A 284 -12.76 0.00 -28.00
CA LYS A 284 -13.75 -0.49 -27.02
C LYS A 284 -13.31 -0.22 -25.58
N ALA A 285 -12.00 -0.23 -25.29
CA ALA A 285 -11.47 0.12 -23.98
C ALA A 285 -11.69 1.62 -23.69
N PHE A 286 -11.42 2.48 -24.68
CA PHE A 286 -11.73 3.91 -24.60
C PHE A 286 -13.22 4.17 -24.39
N ALA A 287 -14.09 3.55 -25.19
CA ALA A 287 -15.54 3.68 -25.04
C ALA A 287 -16.04 3.21 -23.65
N THR A 288 -15.44 2.15 -23.11
CA THR A 288 -15.76 1.65 -21.76
C THR A 288 -15.32 2.64 -20.69
N ALA A 289 -14.13 3.25 -20.81
CA ALA A 289 -13.68 4.30 -19.90
C ALA A 289 -14.61 5.51 -19.93
N MET A 290 -15.05 5.95 -21.12
CA MET A 290 -16.01 7.04 -21.27
C MET A 290 -17.38 6.69 -20.67
N ALA A 291 -17.87 5.47 -20.87
CA ALA A 291 -19.13 5.01 -20.28
C ALA A 291 -19.08 4.99 -18.73
N LEU A 292 -17.96 4.54 -18.16
CA LEU A 292 -17.74 4.56 -16.71
C LEU A 292 -17.68 6.00 -16.17
N ALA A 293 -16.98 6.90 -16.86
CA ALA A 293 -16.94 8.32 -16.51
C ALA A 293 -18.33 8.96 -16.58
N ALA A 294 -19.09 8.70 -17.64
CA ALA A 294 -20.46 9.18 -17.78
C ALA A 294 -21.37 8.64 -16.68
N THR A 295 -21.24 7.36 -16.31
CA THR A 295 -22.01 6.77 -15.20
C THR A 295 -21.70 7.44 -13.87
N LEU A 296 -20.42 7.73 -13.60
CA LEU A 296 -20.03 8.45 -12.39
C LEU A 296 -20.60 9.87 -12.35
N VAL A 297 -20.54 10.60 -13.47
CA VAL A 297 -21.10 11.96 -13.60
C VAL A 297 -22.62 11.93 -13.42
N CYS A 298 -23.33 11.06 -14.14
CA CYS A 298 -24.78 10.92 -14.00
C CYS A 298 -25.18 10.53 -12.57
N GLY A 299 -24.43 9.63 -11.93
CA GLY A 299 -24.66 9.27 -10.53
C GLY A 299 -24.51 10.45 -9.58
N GLY A 300 -23.46 11.28 -9.76
CA GLY A 300 -23.28 12.50 -8.99
C GLY A 300 -24.38 13.54 -9.21
N LEU A 301 -24.83 13.71 -10.46
CA LEU A 301 -25.95 14.60 -10.79
C LEU A 301 -27.27 14.11 -10.19
N LEU A 302 -27.53 12.80 -10.22
CA LEU A 302 -28.71 12.21 -9.60
C LEU A 302 -28.70 12.38 -8.08
N LEU A 303 -27.56 12.18 -7.43
CA LEU A 303 -27.41 12.43 -5.99
C LEU A 303 -27.67 13.91 -5.65
N ASN A 304 -27.14 14.83 -6.45
CA ASN A 304 -27.39 16.26 -6.27
C ASN A 304 -28.87 16.62 -6.48
N ALA A 305 -29.50 16.11 -7.54
CA ALA A 305 -30.93 16.33 -7.80
C ALA A 305 -31.83 15.73 -6.70
N ALA A 306 -31.40 14.63 -6.08
CA ALA A 306 -32.12 14.00 -4.96
C ALA A 306 -31.86 14.71 -3.61
N ALA A 307 -30.86 15.60 -3.52
CA ALA A 307 -30.46 16.22 -2.27
C ALA A 307 -31.62 16.90 -1.51
N PRO A 308 -32.51 17.70 -2.14
CA PRO A 308 -33.64 18.33 -1.43
C PRO A 308 -34.63 17.33 -0.82
N SER A 309 -34.81 16.16 -1.45
CA SER A 309 -35.67 15.11 -0.92
C SER A 309 -34.98 14.35 0.23
N LEU A 310 -33.66 14.22 0.18
CA LEU A 310 -32.87 13.55 1.22
C LEU A 310 -32.78 14.39 2.51
N GLU A 311 -32.80 15.72 2.42
CA GLU A 311 -32.71 16.65 3.57
C GLU A 311 -33.80 16.45 4.64
N GLN A 312 -34.91 15.81 4.26
CA GLN A 312 -36.01 15.52 5.18
C GLN A 312 -35.67 14.44 6.22
N THR A 313 -34.54 13.74 6.07
CA THR A 313 -34.08 12.69 6.98
C THR A 313 -32.69 13.01 7.52
N SER A 314 -32.40 12.61 8.76
CA SER A 314 -31.06 12.78 9.34
C SER A 314 -29.97 12.07 8.53
N ALA A 315 -30.29 10.90 7.97
CA ALA A 315 -29.38 10.16 7.09
C ALA A 315 -29.09 10.94 5.80
N GLY A 316 -30.11 11.54 5.19
CA GLY A 316 -29.94 12.31 3.96
C GLY A 316 -29.22 13.64 4.18
N GLN A 317 -29.43 14.30 5.33
CA GLN A 317 -28.61 15.45 5.74
C GLN A 317 -27.13 15.08 5.86
N TRP A 318 -26.83 13.95 6.53
CA TRP A 318 -25.45 13.46 6.63
C TRP A 318 -24.84 13.20 5.24
N VAL A 319 -25.59 12.57 4.31
CA VAL A 319 -25.14 12.35 2.92
C VAL A 319 -24.83 13.67 2.24
N ASN A 320 -25.72 14.67 2.33
CA ASN A 320 -25.53 15.97 1.70
C ASN A 320 -24.27 16.67 2.22
N VAL A 321 -24.01 16.63 3.53
CA VAL A 321 -22.76 17.15 4.12
C VAL A 321 -21.52 16.47 3.52
N GLN A 322 -21.55 15.15 3.32
CA GLN A 322 -20.42 14.46 2.67
C GLN A 322 -20.27 14.84 1.20
N VAL A 323 -21.38 14.98 0.45
CA VAL A 323 -21.36 15.37 -0.96
C VAL A 323 -20.83 16.78 -1.13
N GLU A 324 -21.34 17.74 -0.35
CA GLU A 324 -20.90 19.13 -0.37
C GLU A 324 -19.42 19.25 0.03
N GLY A 325 -19.02 18.57 1.11
CA GLY A 325 -17.61 18.50 1.51
C GLY A 325 -16.70 17.96 0.41
N PHE A 326 -17.19 16.98 -0.37
CA PHE A 326 -16.42 16.40 -1.47
C PHE A 326 -16.32 17.35 -2.65
N GLN A 327 -17.43 17.99 -3.03
CA GLN A 327 -17.44 19.01 -4.07
C GLN A 327 -16.48 20.16 -3.71
N ASN A 328 -16.61 20.72 -2.51
CA ASN A 328 -15.80 21.85 -2.05
C ASN A 328 -14.31 21.52 -1.93
N ARG A 329 -13.96 20.36 -1.38
CA ARG A 329 -12.55 20.02 -1.16
C ARG A 329 -11.87 19.43 -2.38
N VAL A 330 -12.57 18.57 -3.11
CA VAL A 330 -11.96 17.77 -4.16
C VAL A 330 -12.17 18.40 -5.53
N LEU A 331 -13.40 18.78 -5.89
CA LEU A 331 -13.70 19.33 -7.22
C LEU A 331 -13.32 20.81 -7.31
N THR A 332 -13.78 21.65 -6.39
CA THR A 332 -13.41 23.07 -6.33
C THR A 332 -11.91 23.24 -6.04
N GLY A 333 -11.30 22.29 -5.31
CA GLY A 333 -9.84 22.24 -5.11
C GLY A 333 -9.02 21.94 -6.38
N LEU A 334 -9.65 21.67 -7.53
CA LEU A 334 -8.99 21.59 -8.85
C LEU A 334 -8.90 22.97 -9.54
N ASP A 335 -9.64 23.96 -9.08
CA ASP A 335 -9.60 25.31 -9.64
C ASP A 335 -8.22 25.95 -9.38
N PRO A 336 -7.51 26.43 -10.42
CA PRO A 336 -6.21 27.09 -10.27
C PRO A 336 -6.22 28.27 -9.30
N THR A 337 -7.31 29.04 -9.25
CA THR A 337 -7.46 30.17 -8.33
C THR A 337 -7.53 29.72 -6.87
N VAL A 338 -8.24 28.61 -6.62
CA VAL A 338 -8.32 28.00 -5.28
C VAL A 338 -6.98 27.38 -4.89
N GLN A 339 -6.31 26.69 -5.82
CA GLN A 339 -4.97 26.14 -5.59
C GLN A 339 -3.94 27.21 -5.25
N SER A 340 -4.00 28.36 -5.93
CA SER A 340 -3.09 29.48 -5.66
C SER A 340 -3.21 30.05 -4.25
N ARG A 341 -4.33 29.79 -3.55
CA ARG A 341 -4.58 30.23 -2.17
C ARG A 341 -4.49 29.09 -1.15
N ASP A 342 -4.59 27.84 -1.58
CA ASP A 342 -4.57 26.66 -0.72
C ASP A 342 -3.20 26.52 -0.04
N GLY A 343 -3.17 26.69 1.29
CA GLY A 343 -1.95 26.59 2.09
C GLY A 343 -1.17 25.30 1.87
N SER A 344 -1.86 24.18 1.58
CA SER A 344 -1.17 22.91 1.27
C SER A 344 -0.46 22.93 -0.08
N THR A 345 -1.04 23.63 -1.07
CA THR A 345 -0.46 23.76 -2.42
C THR A 345 0.66 24.80 -2.40
N GLN A 346 0.41 25.96 -1.79
CA GLN A 346 1.43 26.99 -1.59
C GLN A 346 2.64 26.42 -0.83
N PHE A 347 2.44 25.66 0.26
CA PHE A 347 3.55 25.07 1.02
C PHE A 347 4.45 24.19 0.15
N ARG A 348 3.90 23.46 -0.83
CA ARG A 348 4.71 22.63 -1.75
C ARG A 348 5.54 23.49 -2.69
N GLU A 349 4.96 24.56 -3.23
CA GLU A 349 5.64 25.44 -4.17
C GLU A 349 6.67 26.34 -3.49
N THR A 350 6.27 27.01 -2.41
CA THR A 350 7.06 28.06 -1.76
C THR A 350 7.93 27.56 -0.61
N ALA A 351 7.58 26.45 0.04
CA ALA A 351 8.30 25.95 1.22
C ALA A 351 8.89 24.55 1.08
N GLU A 352 8.58 23.79 0.02
CA GLU A 352 9.31 22.55 -0.32
C GLU A 352 10.20 22.76 -1.54
N GLY A 353 9.66 23.30 -2.64
CA GLY A 353 10.43 23.50 -3.87
C GLY A 353 11.66 24.39 -3.70
N VAL A 354 11.54 25.46 -2.90
CA VAL A 354 12.62 26.42 -2.64
C VAL A 354 13.82 25.79 -1.95
N PHE A 355 13.61 24.79 -1.09
CA PHE A 355 14.68 24.12 -0.33
C PHE A 355 15.16 22.83 -0.99
N LEU A 356 14.27 22.09 -1.65
CA LEU A 356 14.63 20.85 -2.33
C LEU A 356 15.54 21.11 -3.53
N ARG A 357 15.29 22.15 -4.33
CA ARG A 357 16.05 22.39 -5.57
C ARG A 357 17.52 22.71 -5.29
N PRO A 358 17.88 23.64 -4.39
CA PRO A 358 19.28 23.87 -4.02
C PRO A 358 19.93 22.61 -3.43
N ALA A 359 19.24 21.91 -2.51
CA ALA A 359 19.77 20.68 -1.94
C ALA A 359 20.09 19.61 -3.01
N ILE A 360 19.23 19.46 -4.04
CA ILE A 360 19.52 18.54 -5.16
C ILE A 360 20.73 19.03 -5.96
N ALA A 361 20.86 20.34 -6.20
CA ALA A 361 21.98 20.91 -6.94
C ALA A 361 23.32 20.74 -6.20
N ASP A 362 23.30 20.77 -4.86
CA ASP A 362 24.50 20.64 -4.03
C ASP A 362 25.05 19.20 -3.99
N SER A 363 24.20 18.18 -4.09
CA SER A 363 24.62 16.77 -4.16
C SER A 363 23.78 15.95 -5.15
N PRO A 364 23.93 16.18 -6.47
CA PRO A 364 23.04 15.61 -7.47
C PRO A 364 23.25 14.11 -7.70
N GLY A 365 24.47 13.60 -7.47
CA GLY A 365 24.84 12.22 -7.77
C GLY A 365 24.34 11.22 -6.72
N VAL A 366 24.75 11.40 -5.47
CA VAL A 366 24.51 10.47 -4.36
C VAL A 366 23.59 11.03 -3.27
N GLY A 367 23.20 12.31 -3.37
CA GLY A 367 22.36 12.97 -2.38
C GLY A 367 23.12 13.30 -1.08
N HIS A 368 22.36 13.72 -0.07
CA HIS A 368 22.86 14.09 1.26
C HIS A 368 22.69 12.98 2.30
N GLY A 369 22.20 11.81 1.87
CA GLY A 369 21.92 10.69 2.75
C GLY A 369 20.58 10.79 3.49
N PHE A 370 20.19 9.69 4.11
CA PHE A 370 19.04 9.67 5.01
C PHE A 370 19.29 10.51 6.26
N GLY A 371 18.22 11.04 6.84
CA GLY A 371 18.28 11.97 7.97
C GLY A 371 18.72 13.39 7.62
N TYR A 372 18.94 13.72 6.35
CA TYR A 372 19.28 15.09 5.95
C TYR A 372 18.08 16.04 6.08
N ALA A 373 18.25 17.14 6.81
CA ALA A 373 17.27 18.23 6.92
C ALA A 373 17.54 19.28 5.84
N TYR A 374 16.68 19.35 4.82
CA TYR A 374 16.86 20.33 3.74
C TYR A 374 16.19 21.68 4.04
N LYS A 375 15.44 21.81 5.13
CA LYS A 375 14.90 23.09 5.62
C LYS A 375 14.90 23.16 7.14
N ALA A 376 14.90 24.37 7.68
CA ALA A 376 14.89 24.61 9.12
C ALA A 376 13.54 24.22 9.76
N ALA A 377 13.62 23.67 10.97
CA ALA A 377 12.48 23.45 11.85
C ALA A 377 11.84 24.78 12.24
N HIS A 378 10.51 24.85 12.29
CA HIS A 378 9.77 26.03 12.74
C HIS A 378 8.44 25.66 13.37
N GLY A 379 7.87 26.57 14.16
CA GLY A 379 6.64 26.32 14.91
C GLY A 379 6.90 25.66 16.28
N PRO A 380 5.84 25.37 17.04
CA PRO A 380 5.96 24.91 18.42
C PRO A 380 6.53 23.47 18.51
N PRO A 381 7.23 23.11 19.60
CA PRO A 381 7.63 21.72 19.87
C PRO A 381 6.43 20.77 19.81
N GLY A 382 6.62 19.54 19.30
CA GLY A 382 5.52 18.59 19.08
C GLY A 382 4.73 18.81 17.79
N SER A 383 4.96 19.90 17.05
CA SER A 383 4.27 20.15 15.78
C SER A 383 4.97 19.49 14.61
N PHE A 384 4.19 19.16 13.57
CA PHE A 384 4.72 18.63 12.31
C PHE A 384 5.80 19.53 11.70
N THR A 385 5.62 20.86 11.75
CA THR A 385 6.55 21.84 11.17
C THR A 385 7.89 21.89 11.92
N ALA A 386 7.90 21.58 13.21
CA ALA A 386 9.11 21.54 14.01
C ALA A 386 9.85 20.20 13.87
N GLU A 387 9.13 19.08 13.87
CA GLU A 387 9.77 17.75 14.01
C GLU A 387 9.90 16.97 12.71
N ARG A 388 8.94 17.08 11.79
CA ARG A 388 8.86 16.21 10.60
C ARG A 388 9.06 16.94 9.30
N ALA A 389 8.59 18.19 9.19
CA ALA A 389 8.70 18.98 7.98
C ALA A 389 10.14 19.14 7.46
N PRO A 390 11.19 19.28 8.29
CA PRO A 390 12.59 19.35 7.81
C PRO A 390 13.03 18.17 6.95
N TYR A 391 12.43 16.99 7.17
CA TYR A 391 12.81 15.72 6.56
C TYR A 391 11.77 15.19 5.56
N TYR A 392 10.58 15.79 5.51
CA TYR A 392 9.41 15.31 4.77
C TYR A 392 9.08 16.16 3.55
N ALA A 393 9.00 15.55 2.37
CA ALA A 393 8.48 16.21 1.17
C ALA A 393 7.24 15.48 0.64
N HIS A 394 6.31 16.22 0.04
CA HIS A 394 5.15 15.63 -0.62
C HIS A 394 5.53 14.89 -1.90
N ASN A 395 6.47 15.44 -2.67
CA ASN A 395 6.97 14.80 -3.88
C ASN A 395 8.06 13.78 -3.52
N TYR A 396 7.70 12.50 -3.56
CA TYR A 396 8.61 11.41 -3.22
C TYR A 396 9.86 11.38 -4.09
N TYR A 397 9.75 11.75 -5.37
CA TYR A 397 10.88 11.70 -6.29
C TYR A 397 11.92 12.77 -5.95
N LEU A 398 11.46 13.98 -5.61
CA LEU A 398 12.37 15.04 -5.15
C LEU A 398 12.97 14.71 -3.78
N TRP A 399 12.18 14.13 -2.88
CA TRP A 399 12.69 13.62 -1.61
C TRP A 399 13.79 12.58 -1.82
N LEU A 400 13.55 11.59 -2.68
CA LEU A 400 14.51 10.53 -2.95
C LEU A 400 15.79 11.07 -3.62
N LEU A 401 15.66 12.05 -4.52
CA LEU A 401 16.80 12.75 -5.12
C LEU A 401 17.63 13.48 -4.06
N VAL A 402 17.01 14.20 -3.13
CA VAL A 402 17.77 14.85 -2.04
C VAL A 402 18.50 13.83 -1.18
N LYS A 403 17.86 12.70 -0.85
CA LYS A 403 18.43 11.70 0.08
C LYS A 403 19.47 10.79 -0.58
N THR A 404 19.30 10.44 -1.84
CA THR A 404 20.09 9.38 -2.50
C THR A 404 20.60 9.74 -3.89
N GLY A 405 20.35 10.98 -4.34
CA GLY A 405 20.76 11.50 -5.63
C GLY A 405 20.14 10.78 -6.82
N ALA A 406 20.67 11.07 -7.99
CA ALA A 406 20.28 10.44 -9.25
C ALA A 406 20.47 8.92 -9.20
N VAL A 407 21.50 8.42 -8.51
CA VAL A 407 21.77 6.97 -8.39
C VAL A 407 20.60 6.25 -7.73
N GLY A 408 20.16 6.71 -6.55
CA GLY A 408 19.04 6.09 -5.85
C GLY A 408 17.73 6.22 -6.61
N LEU A 409 17.47 7.37 -7.25
CA LEU A 409 16.29 7.55 -8.09
C LEU A 409 16.28 6.58 -9.29
N ILE A 410 17.40 6.41 -10.00
CA ILE A 410 17.52 5.50 -11.14
C ILE A 410 17.25 4.06 -10.70
N LEU A 411 17.85 3.61 -9.59
CA LEU A 411 17.61 2.27 -9.05
C LEU A 411 16.13 2.06 -8.70
N PHE A 412 15.49 3.08 -8.12
CA PHE A 412 14.06 3.03 -7.81
C PHE A 412 13.20 2.94 -9.09
N VAL A 413 13.50 3.76 -10.10
CA VAL A 413 12.82 3.75 -11.41
C VAL A 413 12.96 2.38 -12.08
N VAL A 414 14.16 1.79 -12.07
CA VAL A 414 14.42 0.46 -12.63
C VAL A 414 13.57 -0.62 -11.95
N VAL A 415 13.38 -0.55 -10.64
CA VAL A 415 12.60 -1.57 -9.91
C VAL A 415 11.10 -1.32 -10.02
N CYS A 416 10.64 -0.07 -9.92
CA CYS A 416 9.22 0.25 -9.80
C CYS A 416 8.55 0.59 -11.13
N ILE A 417 9.23 1.29 -12.04
CA ILE A 417 8.65 1.80 -13.30
C ILE A 417 8.92 0.85 -14.47
N PHE A 418 10.11 0.27 -14.55
CA PHE A 418 10.44 -0.63 -15.67
C PHE A 418 9.45 -1.81 -15.82
N PRO A 419 8.99 -2.48 -14.75
CA PRO A 419 7.96 -3.52 -14.86
C PRO A 419 6.62 -3.02 -15.41
N VAL A 420 6.28 -1.75 -15.14
CA VAL A 420 5.07 -1.09 -15.68
C VAL A 420 5.21 -0.88 -17.18
N VAL A 421 6.33 -0.31 -17.63
CA VAL A 421 6.61 -0.09 -19.06
C VAL A 421 6.60 -1.41 -19.84
N ARG A 422 7.21 -2.46 -19.26
CA ARG A 422 7.21 -3.82 -19.86
C ARG A 422 5.81 -4.42 -20.01
N SER A 423 4.81 -3.86 -19.33
CA SER A 423 3.42 -4.30 -19.36
C SER A 423 2.56 -3.59 -20.38
N LEU A 424 3.11 -2.67 -21.17
CA LEU A 424 2.37 -1.98 -22.24
C LEU A 424 2.10 -2.86 -23.46
N ASP A 425 2.83 -3.96 -23.61
CA ASP A 425 2.67 -4.85 -24.76
C ASP A 425 1.66 -5.96 -24.45
N ARG A 426 0.39 -5.74 -24.79
CA ARG A 426 -0.73 -6.70 -24.71
C ARG A 426 -0.71 -7.55 -23.41
N PRO A 427 -0.82 -6.92 -22.23
CA PRO A 427 -0.73 -7.63 -20.97
C PRO A 427 -1.95 -8.56 -20.74
N PRO A 428 -1.77 -9.77 -20.18
CA PRO A 428 -2.87 -10.51 -19.59
C PRO A 428 -3.48 -9.75 -18.41
N ALA A 429 -4.73 -10.09 -18.05
CA ALA A 429 -5.52 -9.38 -17.04
C ALA A 429 -4.76 -9.05 -15.74
N LYS A 430 -4.06 -10.03 -15.15
CA LYS A 430 -3.30 -9.85 -13.90
C LYS A 430 -2.16 -8.83 -14.07
N GLN A 431 -1.45 -8.86 -15.20
CA GLN A 431 -0.37 -7.92 -15.49
C GLN A 431 -0.93 -6.51 -15.74
N LEU A 432 -2.04 -6.40 -16.48
CA LEU A 432 -2.71 -5.13 -16.77
C LEU A 432 -3.09 -4.38 -15.49
N VAL A 433 -3.80 -5.06 -14.58
CA VAL A 433 -4.34 -4.42 -13.37
C VAL A 433 -3.22 -4.03 -12.40
N LEU A 434 -2.19 -4.87 -12.27
CA LEU A 434 -1.04 -4.56 -11.43
C LEU A 434 -0.25 -3.38 -12.00
N ALA A 435 0.02 -3.38 -13.30
CA ALA A 435 0.75 -2.29 -13.95
C ALA A 435 -0.02 -0.96 -13.93
N ALA A 436 -1.33 -0.98 -14.21
CA ALA A 436 -2.19 0.20 -14.12
C ALA A 436 -2.20 0.79 -12.71
N THR A 437 -2.31 -0.08 -11.70
CA THR A 437 -2.35 0.34 -10.29
C THR A 437 -1.02 0.88 -9.82
N VAL A 438 0.11 0.21 -10.15
CA VAL A 438 1.45 0.72 -9.84
C VAL A 438 1.69 2.04 -10.55
N ALA A 439 1.32 2.18 -11.83
CA ALA A 439 1.42 3.44 -12.57
C ALA A 439 0.65 4.57 -11.87
N GLY A 440 -0.59 4.30 -11.44
CA GLY A 440 -1.42 5.25 -10.71
C GLY A 440 -0.80 5.69 -9.38
N LEU A 441 -0.36 4.74 -8.56
CA LEU A 441 0.29 5.06 -7.27
C LEU A 441 1.65 5.75 -7.46
N MET A 442 2.38 5.47 -8.53
CA MET A 442 3.59 6.20 -8.90
C MET A 442 3.27 7.63 -9.32
N ALA A 443 2.24 7.86 -10.13
CA ALA A 443 1.80 9.22 -10.43
C ALA A 443 1.35 9.99 -9.19
N ALA A 444 0.60 9.35 -8.27
CA ALA A 444 0.27 9.97 -7.00
C ALA A 444 1.50 10.25 -6.11
N SER A 445 2.63 9.61 -6.37
CA SER A 445 3.89 9.87 -5.66
C SER A 445 4.52 11.24 -5.94
N PHE A 446 4.04 11.97 -6.95
CA PHE A 446 4.39 13.37 -7.18
C PHE A 446 3.80 14.33 -6.14
N VAL A 447 2.69 13.94 -5.51
CA VAL A 447 1.90 14.82 -4.60
C VAL A 447 1.65 14.20 -3.22
N ALA A 448 2.01 12.95 -3.03
CA ALA A 448 1.97 12.25 -1.74
C ALA A 448 3.09 11.21 -1.67
N PRO A 449 3.85 11.10 -0.57
CA PRO A 449 5.01 10.22 -0.54
C PRO A 449 4.63 8.76 -0.25
N ILE A 450 3.94 8.11 -1.18
CA ILE A 450 3.36 6.76 -1.04
C ILE A 450 4.45 5.74 -0.65
N ALA A 451 5.60 5.78 -1.32
CA ALA A 451 6.71 4.87 -1.04
C ALA A 451 7.38 5.11 0.33
N ASN A 452 7.16 6.28 0.95
CA ASN A 452 7.71 6.64 2.26
C ASN A 452 6.65 6.66 3.38
N GLY A 453 5.39 6.33 3.08
CA GLY A 453 4.30 6.35 4.05
C GLY A 453 4.06 4.99 4.71
N ARG A 454 3.36 5.01 5.84
CA ARG A 454 2.89 3.82 6.57
C ARG A 454 1.36 3.81 6.50
N PRO A 455 0.70 2.76 5.97
CA PRO A 455 1.22 1.50 5.42
C PRO A 455 1.41 1.51 3.89
N THR A 456 1.46 2.69 3.27
CA THR A 456 1.47 2.84 1.80
C THR A 456 2.73 2.29 1.13
N SER A 457 3.88 2.32 1.81
CA SER A 457 5.13 1.69 1.37
C SER A 457 4.96 0.18 1.20
N THR A 458 4.34 -0.48 2.18
CA THR A 458 3.96 -1.90 2.13
C THR A 458 3.03 -2.18 0.95
N LEU A 459 1.96 -1.40 0.77
CA LEU A 459 1.03 -1.59 -0.35
C LEU A 459 1.73 -1.49 -1.71
N LEU A 460 2.52 -0.45 -1.92
CA LEU A 460 3.27 -0.26 -3.15
C LEU A 460 4.24 -1.43 -3.37
N GLY A 461 4.97 -1.84 -2.33
CA GLY A 461 5.87 -2.98 -2.42
C GLY A 461 5.15 -4.28 -2.79
N LEU A 462 3.98 -4.54 -2.19
CA LEU A 462 3.15 -5.70 -2.53
C LEU A 462 2.77 -5.70 -4.02
N LEU A 463 2.34 -4.55 -4.56
CA LEU A 463 1.93 -4.41 -5.95
C LEU A 463 3.12 -4.52 -6.92
N VAL A 464 4.25 -3.89 -6.62
CA VAL A 464 5.48 -3.95 -7.44
C VAL A 464 6.05 -5.37 -7.46
N GLY A 465 6.13 -6.05 -6.31
CA GLY A 465 6.59 -7.44 -6.24
C GLY A 465 5.72 -8.40 -7.04
N ALA A 466 4.40 -8.25 -6.94
CA ALA A 466 3.45 -9.03 -7.73
C ALA A 466 3.58 -8.75 -9.25
N LEU A 467 3.81 -7.49 -9.64
CA LEU A 467 4.01 -7.11 -11.04
C LEU A 467 5.30 -7.69 -11.62
N ILE A 468 6.41 -7.63 -10.88
CA ILE A 468 7.69 -8.26 -11.27
C ILE A 468 7.49 -9.76 -11.50
N ALA A 469 6.80 -10.44 -10.58
CA ALA A 469 6.48 -11.85 -10.70
C ALA A 469 5.61 -12.15 -11.93
N ALA A 470 4.55 -11.36 -12.17
CA ALA A 470 3.67 -11.50 -13.32
C ALA A 470 4.43 -11.38 -14.66
N ASN A 471 5.37 -10.42 -14.76
CA ASN A 471 6.20 -10.22 -15.95
C ASN A 471 7.09 -11.43 -16.25
N VAL A 472 7.63 -12.08 -15.22
CA VAL A 472 8.50 -13.26 -15.37
C VAL A 472 7.69 -14.48 -15.78
N VAL A 473 6.54 -14.74 -15.14
CA VAL A 473 5.70 -15.91 -15.46
C VAL A 473 5.25 -15.89 -16.93
N ARG A 474 4.90 -14.71 -17.47
CA ARG A 474 4.56 -14.56 -18.89
C ARG A 474 5.70 -14.94 -19.84
N SER A 475 6.94 -14.63 -19.46
CA SER A 475 8.12 -14.95 -20.30
C SER A 475 8.40 -16.45 -20.42
N PHE A 476 7.91 -17.26 -19.48
CA PHE A 476 7.99 -18.72 -19.57
C PHE A 476 6.91 -19.28 -20.48
N GLN A 477 5.67 -18.77 -20.40
CA GLN A 477 4.55 -19.22 -21.23
C GLN A 477 4.73 -18.94 -22.73
N THR A 478 5.53 -17.94 -23.08
CA THR A 478 5.78 -17.55 -24.48
C THR A 478 6.96 -18.29 -25.12
N LYS A 479 7.73 -19.07 -24.33
CA LYS A 479 8.97 -19.74 -24.78
C LYS A 479 8.84 -21.25 -24.97
N GLU A 480 7.75 -21.89 -24.56
CA GLU A 480 7.47 -23.25 -25.02
C GLU A 480 7.15 -23.19 -26.51
N PRO A 481 7.99 -23.76 -27.39
CA PRO A 481 7.65 -23.87 -28.80
C PRO A 481 6.40 -24.73 -28.89
N LEU A 482 5.51 -24.38 -29.82
CA LEU A 482 4.55 -25.31 -30.38
C LEU A 482 5.37 -26.42 -31.07
N GLU A 483 5.91 -27.37 -30.31
CA GLU A 483 6.22 -28.68 -30.88
C GLU A 483 4.87 -29.23 -31.33
N ASP A 484 4.67 -29.24 -32.64
CA ASP A 484 3.50 -29.83 -33.27
C ASP A 484 3.35 -31.25 -32.72
N PRO A 485 2.20 -31.61 -32.11
CA PRO A 485 1.97 -32.96 -31.62
C PRO A 485 1.97 -34.03 -32.73
N VAL A 486 2.13 -33.61 -33.99
CA VAL A 486 2.01 -34.42 -35.19
C VAL A 486 3.17 -35.42 -35.36
N ASP A 487 4.38 -35.13 -34.84
CA ASP A 487 5.54 -36.02 -35.04
C ASP A 487 5.75 -37.10 -33.96
N ARG A 488 4.98 -37.12 -32.87
CA ARG A 488 5.12 -38.17 -31.83
C ARG A 488 4.29 -39.44 -32.10
N GLN A 489 3.43 -39.45 -33.12
CA GLN A 489 2.67 -40.65 -33.49
C GLN A 489 3.29 -41.48 -34.63
N ALA A 490 4.32 -40.97 -35.31
CA ALA A 490 4.92 -41.67 -36.46
C ALA A 490 6.02 -42.69 -36.11
N THR A 491 6.52 -42.72 -34.86
CA THR A 491 7.68 -43.56 -34.49
C THR A 491 7.37 -44.70 -33.50
N SER A 492 6.12 -44.94 -33.12
CA SER A 492 5.74 -46.05 -32.21
C SER A 492 5.06 -47.24 -32.89
N ARG A 493 5.05 -47.32 -34.23
CA ARG A 493 4.56 -48.48 -34.99
C ARG A 493 5.65 -49.11 -35.86
N SER A 494 6.75 -49.55 -35.25
CA SER A 494 7.63 -50.59 -35.84
C SER A 494 8.74 -51.01 -34.87
N VAL A 495 8.43 -51.85 -33.87
CA VAL A 495 9.32 -52.91 -33.37
C VAL A 495 8.44 -54.06 -32.88
#